data_AF-A0A3P7IM57-F1
#
_entry.id   AF-A0A3P7IM57-F1
#
_cell.length_a   1.000
_cell.length_b   1.000
_cell.length_c   1.000
_cell.angle_alpha   90.00
_cell.angle_beta   90.00
_cell.angle_gamma   90.00
#
_symmetry.space_group_name_H-M   'P 1'
#
loop_
_entity.id
_entity.type
_entity.pdbx_description
1 polymer ?
#
loop_
_entity_poly.entity_id
_entity_poly.type
_entity_poly.pdbx_seq_one_letter_code
_entity_poly.pdbx_strand_id
1 'polypeptide(L)'
;MKHFRFCSSDNDLQHCSFVTEESPKRIKFAVVRDPIDRFLSGYADKCYPKRLPLPPERCFGCEQNLSCFVETLLSNLRNITRDPNATKYMETSHFAPQTWSCNFKEHLHDYIIIKYESGQQGIRNIAFQFDDIFRLAGVPNYHRSEILKEMLSEFCYVRHVFYCFHQFHFIFRKVTRLQLEKLSTQHLAQI
;
A
#
# COMPACT_ATOMS: atom_id res chain seq x y z
N MET A 1 16.38 20.18 -6.97
CA MET A 1 14.96 20.11 -7.41
C MET A 1 14.14 19.50 -6.28
N LYS A 2 13.19 20.24 -5.69
CA LYS A 2 12.28 19.72 -4.66
C LYS A 2 11.11 19.02 -5.37
N HIS A 3 10.92 17.71 -5.16
CA HIS A 3 9.85 16.94 -5.79
C HIS A 3 8.69 16.75 -4.80
N PHE A 4 7.67 17.62 -4.87
CA PHE A 4 6.45 17.55 -4.03
C PHE A 4 5.28 16.81 -4.72
N ARG A 5 5.56 15.82 -5.56
CA ARG A 5 4.52 15.27 -6.45
C ARG A 5 3.90 14.01 -5.85
N PHE A 6 2.59 14.04 -5.63
CA PHE A 6 1.76 13.08 -4.88
C PHE A 6 1.51 13.42 -3.40
N CYS A 7 1.78 14.66 -3.01
CA CYS A 7 1.19 15.23 -1.80
C CYS A 7 -0.16 15.85 -2.13
N SER A 8 -1.23 15.38 -1.49
CA SER A 8 -2.44 16.18 -1.44
C SER A 8 -2.08 17.49 -0.72
N SER A 9 -2.39 18.63 -1.32
CA SER A 9 -2.11 19.95 -0.73
C SER A 9 -2.91 20.19 0.55
N ASP A 10 -3.96 19.42 0.79
CA ASP A 10 -4.70 19.42 2.04
C ASP A 10 -5.34 18.03 2.27
N ASN A 11 -5.27 17.55 3.52
CA ASN A 11 -6.27 16.66 4.13
C ASN A 11 -6.39 15.17 3.74
N ASP A 12 -5.29 14.44 3.47
CA ASP A 12 -5.31 12.99 3.75
C ASP A 12 -5.40 12.68 5.26
N LEU A 13 -5.16 13.70 6.10
CA LEU A 13 -5.51 13.71 7.53
C LEU A 13 -7.03 13.74 7.78
N GLN A 14 -7.87 14.26 6.87
CA GLN A 14 -9.33 14.25 7.08
C GLN A 14 -9.98 12.91 6.76
N HIS A 15 -9.39 12.11 5.87
CA HIS A 15 -9.89 10.75 5.57
C HIS A 15 -9.32 9.68 6.51
N CYS A 16 -8.20 9.96 7.17
CA CYS A 16 -7.85 9.28 8.41
C CYS A 16 -8.70 9.87 9.54
N SER A 17 -10.00 9.57 9.56
CA SER A 17 -10.93 9.93 10.65
C SER A 17 -10.64 9.20 11.96
N PHE A 18 -9.45 8.61 12.10
CA PHE A 18 -8.92 8.33 13.41
C PHE A 18 -8.42 9.67 13.93
N VAL A 19 -9.04 10.16 15.00
CA VAL A 19 -8.34 11.02 15.96
C VAL A 19 -7.02 10.29 16.19
N THR A 20 -5.96 10.72 15.50
CA THR A 20 -4.62 10.39 15.94
C THR A 20 -4.53 11.18 17.23
N GLU A 21 -4.98 10.56 18.32
CA GLU A 21 -4.35 10.81 19.60
C GLU A 21 -2.87 10.92 19.28
N GLU A 22 -2.24 11.97 19.79
CA GLU A 22 -0.81 12.20 19.70
C GLU A 22 -0.11 10.98 20.31
N SER A 23 -0.06 9.88 19.57
CA SER A 23 0.62 8.68 19.97
C SER A 23 2.08 9.07 19.89
N PRO A 24 2.78 9.14 21.03
CA PRO A 24 4.17 9.60 21.06
C PRO A 24 5.11 8.66 20.28
N LYS A 25 4.59 7.56 19.72
CA LYS A 25 5.34 6.53 19.02
C LYS A 25 4.67 6.13 17.70
N ARG A 26 4.81 6.97 16.66
CA ARG A 26 4.44 6.61 15.29
C ARG A 26 5.52 5.73 14.65
N ILE A 27 5.18 4.48 14.37
CA ILE A 27 6.07 3.57 13.61
C ILE A 27 5.81 3.77 12.12
N LYS A 28 6.83 4.23 11.38
CA LYS A 28 6.80 4.32 9.91
C LYS A 28 7.45 3.07 9.33
N PHE A 29 6.82 2.46 8.35
CA PHE A 29 7.40 1.33 7.62
C PHE A 29 7.00 1.35 6.15
N ALA A 30 7.83 0.74 5.31
CA ALA A 30 7.61 0.67 3.87
C ALA A 30 7.95 -0.73 3.35
N VAL A 31 7.09 -1.25 2.47
CA VAL A 31 7.33 -2.52 1.78
C VAL A 31 7.94 -2.24 0.42
N VAL A 32 9.17 -2.70 0.21
CA VAL A 32 9.92 -2.57 -1.04
C VAL A 32 9.89 -3.90 -1.77
N ARG A 33 9.57 -3.86 -3.06
CA ARG A 33 9.48 -5.03 -3.95
C ARG A 33 10.48 -4.86 -5.09
N ASP A 34 10.83 -5.97 -5.75
CA ASP A 34 11.50 -5.89 -7.06
C ASP A 34 10.68 -5.00 -8.02
N PRO A 35 11.30 -4.02 -8.71
CA PRO A 35 10.58 -3.09 -9.57
C PRO A 35 9.79 -3.76 -10.70
N ILE A 36 10.33 -4.83 -11.29
CA ILE A 36 9.70 -5.55 -12.40
C ILE A 36 8.51 -6.35 -11.86
N ASP A 37 8.68 -7.07 -10.76
CA ASP A 37 7.59 -7.80 -10.12
C ASP A 37 6.46 -6.88 -9.68
N ARG A 38 6.80 -5.71 -9.12
CA ARG A 38 5.80 -4.70 -8.74
C ARG A 38 5.07 -4.17 -9.96
N PHE A 39 5.79 -3.87 -11.04
CA PHE A 39 5.19 -3.38 -12.28
C PHE A 39 4.24 -4.42 -12.89
N LEU A 40 4.70 -5.64 -13.12
CA LEU A 40 3.88 -6.71 -13.70
C LEU A 40 2.66 -7.02 -12.82
N SER A 41 2.86 -7.04 -11.50
CA SER A 41 1.77 -7.24 -10.55
C SER A 41 0.79 -6.08 -10.52
N GLY A 42 1.26 -4.84 -10.61
CA GLY A 42 0.38 -3.68 -10.74
C GLY A 42 -0.42 -3.74 -12.04
N TYR A 43 0.24 -4.07 -13.15
CA TYR A 43 -0.38 -4.10 -14.48
C TYR A 43 -1.47 -5.16 -14.55
N ALA A 44 -1.21 -6.39 -14.09
CA ALA A 44 -2.25 -7.41 -14.10
C ALA A 44 -3.40 -7.13 -13.11
N ASP A 45 -3.17 -6.38 -12.02
CA ASP A 45 -4.25 -6.04 -11.07
C ASP A 45 -5.15 -4.92 -11.62
N LYS A 46 -4.53 -3.89 -12.22
CA LYS A 46 -5.22 -2.68 -12.68
C LYS A 46 -5.75 -2.80 -14.11
N CYS A 47 -5.04 -3.51 -14.97
CA CYS A 47 -5.25 -3.53 -16.42
C CYS A 47 -5.73 -4.86 -16.99
N TYR A 48 -5.59 -5.98 -16.28
CA TYR A 48 -6.26 -7.22 -16.67
C TYR A 48 -7.60 -7.33 -15.92
N PRO A 49 -8.74 -7.16 -16.61
CA PRO A 49 -10.03 -7.16 -15.95
C PRO A 49 -10.46 -8.57 -15.58
N LYS A 50 -11.12 -8.71 -14.41
CA LYS A 50 -11.85 -9.93 -14.05
C LYS A 50 -13.21 -10.04 -14.75
N ARG A 51 -13.71 -8.94 -15.35
CA ARG A 51 -14.97 -8.85 -16.11
C ARG A 51 -14.81 -7.82 -17.23
N LEU A 52 -15.06 -8.25 -18.46
CA LEU A 52 -15.04 -7.40 -19.67
C LEU A 52 -16.41 -6.76 -19.91
N PRO A 53 -16.48 -5.58 -20.56
CA PRO A 53 -15.35 -4.78 -21.06
C PRO A 53 -14.80 -3.78 -20.03
N LEU A 54 -13.51 -3.44 -20.16
CA LEU A 54 -12.91 -2.30 -19.44
C LEU A 54 -13.48 -0.99 -19.99
N PRO A 55 -13.63 0.06 -19.16
CA PRO A 55 -13.83 1.41 -19.67
C PRO A 55 -12.68 1.77 -20.63
N PRO A 56 -12.96 2.39 -21.78
CA PRO A 56 -11.95 2.66 -22.82
C PRO A 56 -10.79 3.54 -22.35
N GLU A 57 -10.98 4.31 -21.27
CA GLU A 57 -9.94 5.18 -20.71
C GLU A 57 -9.00 4.44 -19.73
N ARG A 58 -9.38 3.25 -19.23
CA ARG A 58 -8.52 2.52 -18.29
C ARG A 58 -7.25 2.05 -18.97
N CYS A 59 -6.16 2.10 -18.22
CA CYS A 59 -4.84 1.69 -18.71
C CYS A 59 -4.45 2.43 -19.99
N PHE A 60 -4.79 3.72 -20.02
CA PHE A 60 -4.52 4.67 -21.09
C PHE A 60 -5.15 4.30 -22.44
N GLY A 61 -6.18 3.44 -22.45
CA GLY A 61 -6.77 2.95 -23.70
C GLY A 61 -5.85 2.04 -24.51
N CYS A 62 -4.79 1.50 -23.90
CA CYS A 62 -3.86 0.57 -24.55
C CYS A 62 -4.38 -0.88 -24.60
N GLU A 63 -5.59 -1.13 -24.12
CA GLU A 63 -6.18 -2.47 -24.01
C GLU A 63 -5.21 -3.44 -23.29
N GLN A 64 -4.69 -4.44 -23.98
CA GLN A 64 -3.70 -5.40 -23.46
C GLN A 64 -2.29 -5.23 -24.08
N ASN A 65 -2.06 -4.14 -24.81
CA ASN A 65 -0.77 -3.84 -25.39
C ASN A 65 0.17 -3.24 -24.33
N LEU A 66 1.08 -4.08 -23.83
CA LEU A 66 2.03 -3.68 -22.79
C LEU A 66 3.00 -2.60 -23.26
N SER A 67 3.45 -2.64 -24.52
CA SER A 67 4.37 -1.63 -25.07
C SER A 67 3.71 -0.25 -25.12
N CYS A 68 2.46 -0.18 -25.63
CA CYS A 68 1.64 1.04 -25.59
C CYS A 68 1.53 1.57 -24.16
N PHE A 69 1.23 0.69 -23.20
CA PHE A 69 1.07 1.07 -21.80
C PHE A 69 2.34 1.66 -21.21
N VAL A 70 3.49 1.01 -21.41
CA VAL A 70 4.79 1.46 -20.88
C VAL A 70 5.19 2.80 -21.49
N GLU A 71 5.05 2.95 -22.81
CA GLU A 71 5.38 4.20 -23.51
C GLU A 71 4.49 5.36 -23.03
N THR A 72 3.19 5.11 -22.93
CA THR A 72 2.21 6.12 -22.47
C THR A 72 2.41 6.46 -21.00
N LEU A 73 2.67 5.47 -20.14
CA LEU A 73 3.00 5.69 -18.74
C LEU A 73 4.25 6.56 -18.58
N LEU A 74 5.33 6.24 -19.30
CA LEU A 74 6.58 6.99 -19.23
C LEU A 74 6.40 8.43 -19.73
N SER A 75 5.65 8.62 -20.82
CA SER A 75 5.28 9.94 -21.34
C SER A 75 4.53 10.75 -20.29
N ASN A 76 3.49 10.17 -19.69
CA ASN A 76 2.69 10.83 -18.65
C ASN A 76 3.49 11.13 -17.39
N LEU A 77 4.32 10.22 -16.90
CA LEU A 77 5.19 10.45 -15.74
C LEU A 77 6.16 11.62 -16.02
N ARG A 78 6.73 11.70 -17.22
CA ARG A 78 7.58 12.83 -17.63
C ARG A 78 6.80 14.14 -17.70
N ASN A 79 5.59 14.13 -18.26
CA ASN A 79 4.74 15.32 -18.34
C ASN A 79 4.37 15.81 -16.95
N ILE A 80 3.93 14.91 -16.08
CA ILE A 80 3.68 15.21 -14.68
C ILE A 80 4.92 15.77 -14.03
N THR A 81 6.14 15.30 -14.36
CA THR A 81 7.38 15.87 -13.79
C THR A 81 7.75 17.27 -14.29
N ARG A 82 7.22 17.71 -15.43
CA ARG A 82 7.53 19.01 -16.03
C ARG A 82 6.46 20.04 -15.75
N ASP A 83 5.20 19.64 -15.78
CA ASP A 83 4.05 20.50 -15.61
C ASP A 83 3.22 20.05 -14.38
N PRO A 84 3.10 20.88 -13.34
CA PRO A 84 2.24 20.58 -12.19
C PRO A 84 0.75 20.47 -12.54
N ASN A 85 0.31 21.05 -13.66
CA ASN A 85 -1.07 21.02 -14.15
C ASN A 85 -1.35 19.86 -15.11
N ALA A 86 -0.36 19.02 -15.42
CA ALA A 86 -0.56 17.85 -16.26
C ALA A 86 -1.65 16.94 -15.70
N THR A 87 -2.44 16.35 -16.60
CA THR A 87 -3.48 15.37 -16.26
C THR A 87 -2.89 14.23 -15.43
N LYS A 88 -3.47 13.99 -14.26
CA LYS A 88 -3.09 12.89 -13.36
C LYS A 88 -4.03 11.72 -13.57
N TYR A 89 -3.52 10.66 -14.17
CA TYR A 89 -4.25 9.42 -14.35
C TYR A 89 -4.11 8.52 -13.12
N MET A 90 -5.11 7.69 -12.83
CA MET A 90 -5.07 6.73 -11.73
C MET A 90 -3.84 5.81 -11.84
N GLU A 91 -3.53 5.38 -13.06
CA GLU A 91 -2.37 4.58 -13.41
C GLU A 91 -1.07 5.30 -13.03
N THR A 92 -0.93 6.58 -13.35
CA THR A 92 0.29 7.33 -12.99
C THR A 92 0.55 7.36 -11.49
N SER A 93 -0.50 7.40 -10.67
CA SER A 93 -0.38 7.34 -9.21
C SER A 93 0.01 5.95 -8.69
N HIS A 94 -0.47 4.87 -9.32
CA HIS A 94 -0.13 3.50 -8.90
C HIS A 94 1.27 3.04 -9.34
N PHE A 95 1.71 3.49 -10.51
CA PHE A 95 2.97 3.05 -11.11
C PHE A 95 4.13 4.04 -10.90
N ALA A 96 3.88 5.23 -10.38
CA ALA A 96 4.96 6.13 -10.00
C ALA A 96 5.91 5.50 -8.96
N PRO A 97 7.19 5.87 -8.98
CA PRO A 97 8.13 5.48 -7.94
C PRO A 97 7.60 5.88 -6.55
N GLN A 98 7.72 4.99 -5.56
CA GLN A 98 7.34 5.27 -4.16
C GLN A 98 8.10 6.49 -3.59
N THR A 99 9.32 6.72 -4.08
CA THR A 99 10.15 7.87 -3.70
C THR A 99 9.60 9.21 -4.15
N TRP A 100 8.60 9.23 -5.05
CA TRP A 100 7.94 10.47 -5.45
C TRP A 100 6.91 10.91 -4.39
N SER A 101 6.39 9.99 -3.57
CA SER A 101 5.52 10.31 -2.44
C SER A 101 6.21 11.24 -1.43
N CYS A 102 5.41 12.08 -0.76
CA CYS A 102 5.84 13.20 0.07
C CYS A 102 7.06 12.95 0.94
N ASN A 103 8.16 13.61 0.59
CA ASN A 103 9.43 13.59 1.31
C ASN A 103 9.91 12.17 1.68
N PHE A 104 9.43 11.13 1.00
CA PHE A 104 9.72 9.74 1.36
C PHE A 104 11.21 9.47 1.20
N LYS A 105 11.82 10.05 0.16
CA LYS A 105 13.26 9.96 -0.10
C LYS A 105 14.07 10.60 1.04
N GLU A 106 13.68 11.79 1.48
CA GLU A 106 14.36 12.56 2.52
C GLU A 106 14.23 11.90 3.89
N HIS A 107 13.09 11.26 4.15
CA HIS A 107 12.78 10.58 5.41
C HIS A 107 12.99 9.07 5.36
N LEU A 108 13.68 8.51 4.37
CA LEU A 108 13.81 7.07 4.21
C LEU A 108 14.39 6.38 5.46
N HIS A 109 15.28 7.08 6.18
CA HIS A 109 15.89 6.63 7.42
C HIS A 109 14.91 6.52 8.60
N ASP A 110 13.75 7.19 8.53
CA ASP A 110 12.70 7.08 9.54
C ASP A 110 11.86 5.80 9.37
N TYR A 111 12.00 5.09 8.24
CA TYR A 111 11.15 3.94 7.91
C TYR A 111 11.86 2.61 8.21
N ILE A 112 11.11 1.70 8.82
CA ILE A 112 11.46 0.27 8.81
C ILE A 112 11.20 -0.26 7.39
N ILE A 113 12.26 -0.70 6.70
CA ILE A 113 12.15 -1.22 5.33
C ILE A 113 11.95 -2.74 5.37
N ILE A 114 10.76 -3.17 4.95
CA ILE A 114 10.45 -4.58 4.73
C ILE A 114 10.74 -4.90 3.27
N LYS A 115 11.71 -5.78 3.03
CA LYS A 115 11.95 -6.32 1.68
C LYS A 115 10.98 -7.45 1.42
N TYR A 116 10.19 -7.31 0.36
CA TYR A 116 9.28 -8.34 -0.09
C TYR A 116 10.07 -9.48 -0.75
N GLU A 117 9.84 -10.69 -0.27
CA GLU A 117 10.37 -11.93 -0.81
C GLU A 117 9.21 -12.86 -1.14
N SER A 118 9.26 -13.45 -2.32
CA SER A 118 8.29 -14.46 -2.75
C SER A 118 8.63 -15.84 -2.19
N GLY A 119 7.69 -16.78 -2.32
CA GLY A 119 7.86 -18.15 -1.84
C GLY A 119 7.57 -18.33 -0.34
N GLN A 120 7.54 -19.58 0.10
CA GLN A 120 7.07 -19.95 1.44
C GLN A 120 7.90 -19.28 2.54
N GLN A 121 9.23 -19.29 2.39
CA GLN A 121 10.14 -18.69 3.36
C GLN A 121 10.03 -17.15 3.34
N GLY A 122 9.94 -16.53 2.16
CA GLY A 122 9.77 -15.09 2.03
C GLY A 122 8.50 -14.57 2.70
N ILE A 123 7.37 -15.27 2.49
CA ILE A 123 6.09 -14.93 3.14
C ILE A 123 6.21 -15.07 4.68
N ARG A 124 6.87 -16.11 5.18
CA ARG A 124 7.14 -16.26 6.63
C ARG A 124 7.97 -15.10 7.16
N ASN A 125 9.07 -14.75 6.48
CA ASN A 125 9.95 -13.65 6.88
C ASN A 125 9.19 -12.32 6.93
N ILE A 126 8.33 -12.04 5.95
CA ILE A 126 7.49 -10.85 5.93
C ILE A 126 6.51 -10.87 7.10
N ALA A 127 5.82 -12.00 7.33
CA ALA A 127 4.82 -12.11 8.40
C ALA A 127 5.41 -11.82 9.79
N PHE A 128 6.61 -12.32 10.09
CA PHE A 128 7.31 -12.02 11.33
C PHE A 128 7.76 -10.55 11.42
N GLN A 129 8.22 -9.94 10.34
CA GLN A 129 8.54 -8.51 10.32
C GLN A 129 7.32 -7.63 10.60
N PHE A 130 6.15 -8.00 10.07
CA PHE A 130 4.89 -7.33 10.39
C PHE A 130 4.50 -7.52 11.86
N ASP A 131 4.62 -8.73 12.41
CA ASP A 131 4.39 -8.99 13.84
C ASP A 131 5.27 -8.08 14.73
N ASP A 132 6.55 -7.94 14.38
CA ASP A 132 7.48 -7.07 15.09
C ASP A 132 7.10 -5.59 14.99
N ILE A 133 6.71 -5.11 13.81
CA ILE A 133 6.24 -3.74 13.61
C ILE A 133 4.99 -3.47 14.47
N PHE A 134 4.03 -4.40 14.45
CA PHE A 134 2.83 -4.27 15.26
C PHE A 134 3.14 -4.34 16.76
N ARG A 135 4.11 -5.15 17.17
CA ARG A 135 4.61 -5.18 18.56
C ARG A 135 5.22 -3.84 18.96
N LEU A 136 6.05 -3.24 18.11
CA LEU A 136 6.67 -1.94 18.34
C LEU A 136 5.64 -0.80 18.42
N ALA A 137 4.55 -0.93 17.65
CA ALA A 137 3.39 -0.04 17.66
C ALA A 137 2.42 -0.29 18.84
N GLY A 138 2.73 -1.23 19.74
CA GLY A 138 1.92 -1.51 20.93
C GLY A 138 0.67 -2.35 20.68
N VAL A 139 0.55 -3.03 19.53
CA VAL A 139 -0.59 -3.90 19.23
C VAL A 139 -0.54 -5.14 20.14
N PRO A 140 -1.62 -5.43 20.89
CA PRO A 140 -1.67 -6.58 21.80
C PRO A 140 -1.46 -7.92 21.11
N ASN A 141 -0.84 -8.87 21.81
CA ASN A 141 -0.46 -10.17 21.28
C ASN A 141 -1.64 -10.92 20.63
N TYR A 142 -2.84 -10.89 21.21
CA TYR A 142 -4.02 -11.56 20.66
C TYR A 142 -4.30 -11.15 19.20
N HIS A 143 -4.29 -9.85 18.89
CA HIS A 143 -4.52 -9.37 17.52
C HIS A 143 -3.37 -9.75 16.60
N ARG A 144 -2.13 -9.62 17.10
CA ARG A 144 -0.94 -9.95 16.29
C ARG A 144 -0.88 -11.44 15.94
N SER A 145 -1.20 -12.32 16.89
CA SER A 145 -1.28 -13.76 16.68
C SER A 145 -2.31 -14.14 15.62
N GLU A 146 -3.48 -13.48 15.61
CA GLU A 146 -4.50 -13.71 14.57
C GLU A 146 -4.03 -13.23 13.19
N ILE A 147 -3.41 -12.06 13.11
CA ILE A 147 -2.84 -11.54 11.86
C ILE A 147 -1.74 -12.48 11.34
N LEU A 148 -0.82 -12.88 12.22
CA LEU A 148 0.27 -13.80 11.88
C LEU A 148 -0.28 -15.13 11.34
N LYS A 149 -1.29 -15.69 12.00
CA LYS A 149 -1.98 -16.90 11.55
C LYS A 149 -2.60 -16.74 10.16
N GLU A 150 -3.30 -15.63 9.91
CA GLU A 150 -3.91 -15.34 8.60
C GLU A 150 -2.85 -15.18 7.51
N MET A 151 -1.75 -14.48 7.79
CA MET A 151 -0.62 -14.29 6.86
C MET A 151 0.10 -15.61 6.54
N LEU A 152 0.15 -16.53 7.49
CA LEU A 152 0.77 -17.85 7.35
C LEU A 152 -0.22 -18.94 6.89
N SER A 153 -1.46 -18.59 6.53
CA SER A 153 -2.43 -19.55 6.04
C SER A 153 -2.13 -20.01 4.62
N GLU A 154 -2.56 -21.23 4.26
CA GLU A 154 -2.43 -21.79 2.90
C GLU A 154 -3.02 -20.88 1.80
N PHE A 155 -4.00 -20.05 2.15
CA PHE A 155 -4.58 -19.07 1.24
C PHE A 155 -3.59 -18.00 0.75
N CYS A 156 -2.58 -17.61 1.55
CA CYS A 156 -1.51 -16.71 1.08
C CYS A 156 -0.39 -17.45 0.32
N TYR A 157 -0.28 -18.78 0.45
CA TYR A 157 0.73 -19.58 -0.25
C TYR A 157 0.30 -20.00 -1.67
N VAL A 158 -0.98 -20.31 -1.87
CA VAL A 158 -1.48 -20.94 -3.11
C VAL A 158 -1.99 -19.92 -4.15
N ARG A 159 -2.39 -18.72 -3.72
CA ARG A 159 -2.81 -17.65 -4.64
C ARG A 159 -1.69 -16.62 -4.78
N HIS A 160 -1.18 -16.49 -6.01
CA HIS A 160 -0.22 -15.48 -6.45
C HIS A 160 -0.35 -14.15 -5.67
N VAL A 161 0.82 -13.62 -5.27
CA VAL A 161 1.21 -12.30 -4.71
C VAL A 161 0.17 -11.16 -4.72
N PHE A 162 -0.66 -11.09 -5.77
CA PHE A 162 -1.76 -10.15 -5.94
C PHE A 162 -2.77 -10.15 -4.81
N TYR A 163 -3.17 -11.32 -4.30
CA TYR A 163 -4.25 -11.41 -3.33
C TYR A 163 -3.80 -11.26 -1.89
N CYS A 164 -2.56 -11.65 -1.54
CA CYS A 164 -2.04 -11.40 -0.19
C CYS A 164 -1.88 -9.87 0.03
N PHE A 165 -1.65 -9.05 -1.02
CA PHE A 165 -1.70 -7.58 -0.94
C PHE A 165 -3.10 -6.98 -0.79
N HIS A 166 -4.11 -7.56 -1.45
CA HIS A 166 -5.51 -7.23 -1.16
C HIS A 166 -5.91 -7.70 0.25
N GLN A 167 -5.32 -8.80 0.74
CA GLN A 167 -5.42 -9.26 2.12
C GLN A 167 -4.72 -8.28 3.07
N PHE A 168 -3.63 -7.60 2.68
CA PHE A 168 -3.04 -6.53 3.50
C PHE A 168 -4.02 -5.37 3.69
N HIS A 169 -4.75 -4.93 2.66
CA HIS A 169 -5.83 -3.94 2.83
C HIS A 169 -6.97 -4.49 3.72
N PHE A 170 -7.27 -5.79 3.65
CA PHE A 170 -8.26 -6.45 4.50
C PHE A 170 -7.79 -6.63 5.96
N ILE A 171 -6.51 -6.96 6.18
CA ILE A 171 -5.85 -7.08 7.48
C ILE A 171 -5.76 -5.69 8.10
N PHE A 172 -5.32 -4.67 7.36
CA PHE A 172 -5.36 -3.29 7.82
C PHE A 172 -6.78 -2.87 8.18
N ARG A 173 -7.79 -3.14 7.34
CA ARG A 173 -9.20 -2.88 7.69
C ARG A 173 -9.68 -3.65 8.92
N LYS A 174 -9.28 -4.91 9.11
CA LYS A 174 -9.59 -5.72 10.30
C LYS A 174 -8.90 -5.14 11.54
N VAL A 175 -7.62 -4.78 11.46
CA VAL A 175 -6.84 -4.15 12.54
C VAL A 175 -7.45 -2.81 12.93
N THR A 176 -7.80 -1.97 11.96
CA THR A 176 -8.50 -0.71 12.19
C THR A 176 -9.87 -0.94 12.83
N ARG A 177 -10.64 -1.94 12.38
CA ARG A 177 -11.93 -2.30 12.99
C ARG A 177 -11.79 -2.80 14.44
N LEU A 178 -10.78 -3.61 14.71
CA LEU A 178 -10.47 -4.12 16.06
C LEU A 178 -9.96 -3.02 17.00
N GLN A 179 -9.28 -1.99 16.48
CA GLN A 179 -8.92 -0.79 17.25
C GLN A 179 -10.16 0.09 17.53
N LEU A 180 -11.12 0.18 16.61
CA LEU A 180 -12.39 0.92 16.81
C LEU A 180 -13.28 0.28 17.91
N GLU A 181 -13.33 -1.05 17.98
CA GLU A 181 -14.08 -1.77 19.03
C GLU A 181 -13.52 -1.52 20.45
N LYS A 182 -12.22 -1.21 20.57
CA LYS A 182 -11.61 -0.79 21.84
C LYS A 182 -11.97 0.63 22.26
N LEU A 183 -12.05 1.55 21.31
CA LEU A 183 -12.45 2.93 21.59
C LEU A 183 -13.90 3.03 22.05
N SER A 184 -14.80 2.20 21.52
CA SER A 184 -16.20 2.17 21.98
C SER A 184 -16.36 1.52 23.36
N THR A 185 -15.53 0.53 23.69
CA THR A 185 -15.59 -0.16 25.00
C THR A 185 -14.91 0.62 26.12
N GLN A 186 -13.88 1.43 25.82
CA GLN A 186 -13.26 2.34 26.79
C GLN A 186 -14.18 3.53 27.16
N HIS A 187 -14.96 4.06 26.21
CA HIS A 187 -15.96 5.11 26.49
C HIS A 187 -17.12 4.61 27.37
N LEU A 188 -17.47 3.32 27.28
CA LEU A 188 -18.50 2.70 28.12
C LEU A 188 -18.00 2.29 29.51
N ALA A 189 -16.69 2.33 29.75
CA ALA A 189 -16.10 2.05 31.07
C ALA A 189 -15.81 3.33 31.88
N GLN A 190 -16.16 4.51 31.35
CA GLN A 190 -16.06 5.82 32.01
C GLN A 190 -17.43 6.49 32.25
N ILE A 191 -18.52 5.74 32.10
CA ILE A 191 -19.90 6.09 32.53
C ILE A 191 -20.33 5.04 33.55
#